data_AF-A0A1E7JYH9-F1
#
_entry.id   AF-A0A1E7JYH9-F1
#
_cell.length_a   1.000
_cell.length_b   1.000
_cell.length_c   1.000
_cell.angle_alpha   90.00
_cell.angle_beta   90.00
_cell.angle_gamma   90.00
#
_symmetry.space_group_name_H-M   'P 1'
#
loop_
_entity.id
_entity.type
_entity.pdbx_description
1 polymer ?
#
loop_
_entity_poly.entity_id
_entity_poly.type
_entity_poly.pdbx_seq_one_letter_code
_entity_poly.pdbx_strand_id
1 'polypeptide(L)'
;MPLKNIPDSGFADDDGSPDPALAAALAAWQADAGAEPGLLSALAGARLLIPVVALLDQVETGGDGLRREKSSDMAVPTLTAPGGRRALPAFTSLDSL
;
A
#
# COMPACT_ATOMS: atom_id res chain seq x y z
N MET A 1 9.44 -18.75 26.88
CA MET A 1 9.70 -17.95 25.66
C MET A 1 8.66 -16.85 25.62
N PRO A 2 9.02 -15.58 25.38
CA PRO A 2 8.00 -14.54 25.23
C PRO A 2 7.13 -14.89 24.02
N LEU A 3 5.81 -14.80 24.19
CA LEU A 3 4.87 -14.98 23.08
C LEU A 3 5.20 -13.94 22.01
N LYS A 4 5.51 -14.40 20.79
CA LYS A 4 5.57 -13.51 19.63
C LYS A 4 4.15 -13.04 19.35
N ASN A 5 3.82 -11.84 19.82
CA ASN A 5 2.55 -11.21 19.53
C ASN A 5 2.66 -10.44 18.21
N ILE A 6 1.81 -10.76 17.24
CA ILE A 6 1.67 -9.92 16.03
C ILE A 6 0.83 -8.71 16.45
N PRO A 7 1.31 -7.46 16.23
CA PRO A 7 0.51 -6.27 16.50
C PRO A 7 -0.79 -6.31 15.68
N ASP A 8 -1.90 -5.97 16.30
CA ASP A 8 -3.16 -5.75 15.60
C ASP A 8 -3.01 -4.55 14.65
N SER A 9 -3.30 -4.75 13.36
CA SER A 9 -3.20 -3.72 12.34
C SER A 9 -4.34 -2.71 12.40
N GLY A 10 -5.44 -3.01 13.10
CA GLY A 10 -6.70 -2.27 13.03
C GLY A 10 -7.49 -2.49 11.73
N PHE A 11 -7.00 -3.36 10.84
CA PHE A 11 -7.55 -3.66 9.52
C PHE A 11 -7.61 -5.18 9.27
N ALA A 12 -7.77 -5.99 10.32
CA ALA A 12 -7.78 -7.45 10.20
C ALA A 12 -8.93 -7.99 9.33
N ASP A 13 -10.08 -7.30 9.35
CA ASP A 13 -11.29 -7.62 8.58
C ASP A 13 -11.38 -6.83 7.26
N ASP A 14 -10.28 -6.21 6.83
CA ASP A 14 -10.25 -5.48 5.56
C ASP A 14 -10.41 -6.44 4.36
N ASP A 15 -11.54 -6.31 3.67
CA ASP A 15 -11.86 -7.06 2.45
C ASP A 15 -11.47 -6.33 1.17
N GLY A 16 -10.88 -5.14 1.29
CA GLY A 16 -10.45 -4.32 0.17
C GLY A 16 -11.55 -3.47 -0.47
N SER A 17 -12.80 -3.55 0.01
CA SER A 17 -13.92 -2.74 -0.50
C SER A 17 -13.70 -1.24 -0.28
N PRO A 18 -14.30 -0.38 -1.13
CA PRO A 18 -14.17 1.07 -0.99
C PRO A 18 -14.91 1.58 0.24
N ASP A 19 -14.28 2.52 0.97
CA ASP A 19 -14.99 3.33 1.97
C ASP A 19 -16.05 4.20 1.26
N PRO A 20 -17.36 4.03 1.56
CA PRO A 20 -18.42 4.77 0.89
C PRO A 20 -18.31 6.30 1.05
N ALA A 21 -17.81 6.78 2.19
CA ALA A 21 -17.66 8.21 2.45
C ALA A 21 -16.53 8.79 1.60
N LEU A 22 -15.40 8.08 1.51
CA LEU A 22 -14.28 8.50 0.66
C LEU A 22 -14.65 8.42 -0.83
N ALA A 23 -15.36 7.38 -1.25
CA ALA A 23 -15.83 7.25 -2.63
C ALA A 23 -16.74 8.41 -3.04
N ALA A 24 -17.69 8.80 -2.17
CA ALA A 24 -18.55 9.96 -2.40
C ALA A 24 -17.75 11.27 -2.47
N ALA A 25 -16.76 11.45 -1.59
CA ALA A 25 -15.92 12.65 -1.58
C ALA A 25 -15.04 12.76 -2.82
N LEU A 26 -14.49 11.63 -3.31
CA LEU A 26 -13.74 11.56 -4.56
C LEU A 26 -14.63 11.92 -5.76
N ALA A 27 -15.85 11.41 -5.82
CA ALA A 27 -16.80 11.74 -6.87
C ALA A 27 -17.19 13.23 -6.86
N ALA A 28 -17.39 13.82 -5.67
CA ALA A 28 -17.65 15.25 -5.52
C ALA A 28 -16.47 16.10 -6.00
N TRP A 29 -15.25 15.74 -5.62
CA TRP A 29 -14.03 16.43 -6.06
C TRP A 29 -13.77 16.31 -7.57
N GLN A 30 -14.07 15.15 -8.17
CA GLN A 30 -14.00 14.99 -9.62
C GLN A 30 -14.99 15.89 -10.38
N ALA A 31 -16.15 16.16 -9.79
CA ALA A 31 -17.14 17.06 -10.37
C ALA A 31 -16.82 18.55 -10.10
N ASP A 32 -16.25 18.86 -8.94
CA ASP A 32 -15.88 20.21 -8.52
C ASP A 32 -14.60 20.20 -7.67
N ALA A 33 -13.53 20.80 -8.18
CA ALA A 33 -12.26 20.93 -7.46
C ALA A 33 -12.41 21.70 -6.13
N GLY A 34 -13.43 22.54 -5.98
CA GLY A 34 -13.77 23.22 -4.73
C GLY A 34 -14.13 22.28 -3.58
N ALA A 35 -14.47 21.01 -3.85
CA ALA A 35 -14.75 19.99 -2.84
C ALA A 35 -13.50 19.37 -2.20
N GLU A 36 -12.29 19.80 -2.58
CA GLU A 36 -11.02 19.29 -2.04
C GLU A 36 -10.96 19.24 -0.50
N PRO A 37 -11.42 20.26 0.27
CA PRO A 37 -11.40 20.18 1.72
C PRO A 37 -12.20 19.00 2.29
N GLY A 38 -13.33 18.67 1.65
CA GLY A 38 -14.15 17.52 2.02
C GLY A 38 -13.46 16.19 1.73
N LEU A 39 -12.78 16.11 0.58
CA LEU A 39 -11.95 14.96 0.22
C LEU A 39 -10.81 14.73 1.21
N LEU A 40 -10.06 15.79 1.55
CA LEU A 40 -8.95 15.70 2.51
C LEU A 40 -9.44 15.27 3.90
N SER A 41 -10.60 15.76 4.33
CA SER A 41 -11.21 15.36 5.60
C SER A 41 -11.61 13.88 5.62
N ALA A 42 -12.18 13.37 4.53
CA ALA A 42 -12.55 11.95 4.41
C ALA A 42 -11.30 11.05 4.36
N LEU A 43 -10.26 11.48 3.64
CA LEU A 43 -9.02 10.73 3.46
C LEU A 43 -8.26 10.50 4.78
N ALA A 44 -8.30 11.45 5.72
CA ALA A 44 -7.51 11.40 6.95
C ALA A 44 -7.81 10.20 7.86
N GLY A 45 -9.04 9.67 7.81
CA GLY A 45 -9.45 8.48 8.57
C GLY A 45 -9.57 7.21 7.71
N ALA A 46 -9.35 7.33 6.41
CA ALA A 46 -9.54 6.23 5.49
C ALA A 46 -8.36 5.27 5.48
N ARG A 47 -8.67 4.00 5.22
CA ARG A 47 -7.69 2.96 4.93
C ARG A 47 -7.05 3.20 3.56
N LEU A 48 -5.74 2.98 3.47
CA LEU A 48 -4.99 3.03 2.21
C LEU A 48 -4.31 1.70 1.92
N LEU A 49 -4.37 1.29 0.67
CA LEU A 49 -3.70 0.11 0.13
C LEU A 49 -2.37 0.55 -0.49
N ILE A 50 -1.27 0.03 0.05
CA ILE A 50 0.09 0.29 -0.46
C ILE A 50 0.61 -0.99 -1.12
N PRO A 51 0.99 -0.95 -2.41
CA PRO A 51 1.51 -2.13 -3.08
C PRO A 51 2.88 -2.51 -2.52
N VAL A 52 3.08 -3.81 -2.26
CA VAL A 52 4.37 -4.36 -1.88
C VAL A 52 4.73 -5.45 -2.87
N VAL A 53 5.94 -5.38 -3.43
CA VAL A 53 6.47 -6.37 -4.37
C VAL A 53 7.59 -7.15 -3.71
N ALA A 54 7.64 -8.45 -3.97
CA ALA A 54 8.78 -9.27 -3.60
C ALA A 54 9.88 -9.06 -4.65
N LEU A 55 11.07 -8.68 -4.20
CA LEU A 55 12.27 -8.66 -5.01
C LEU A 55 13.09 -9.92 -4.68
N LEU A 56 13.46 -10.65 -5.72
CA LEU A 56 14.39 -11.77 -5.62
C LEU A 56 15.80 -11.20 -5.78
N ASP A 57 16.52 -11.02 -4.67
CA ASP A 57 17.80 -10.31 -4.73
C ASP A 57 18.97 -11.24 -5.11
N GLN A 58 19.17 -12.41 -4.46
CA GLN A 58 20.28 -13.31 -4.82
C GLN A 58 20.04 -14.80 -4.52
N VAL A 59 20.49 -15.66 -5.45
CA VAL A 59 20.58 -17.12 -5.25
C VAL A 59 22.04 -17.48 -4.98
N GLU A 60 22.40 -17.81 -3.74
CA GLU A 60 23.71 -18.39 -3.43
C GLU A 60 23.69 -19.90 -3.67
N THR A 61 24.74 -20.42 -4.32
CA THR A 61 24.99 -21.87 -4.41
C THR A 61 25.98 -22.24 -3.30
N GLY A 62 25.55 -23.08 -2.36
CA GLY A 62 26.41 -23.58 -1.30
C GLY A 62 27.53 -24.47 -1.86
N GLY A 63 28.59 -24.70 -1.07
CA GLY A 63 29.69 -25.61 -1.46
C GLY A 63 29.28 -27.07 -1.68
N ASP A 64 28.04 -27.43 -1.34
CA ASP A 64 27.37 -28.71 -1.60
C ASP A 64 26.61 -28.75 -2.95
N GLY A 65 26.64 -27.65 -3.73
CA GLY A 65 25.93 -27.52 -4.99
C GLY A 65 24.43 -27.25 -4.86
N LEU A 66 23.91 -27.10 -3.64
CA LEU A 66 22.50 -26.82 -3.41
C LEU A 66 22.24 -25.30 -3.42
N ARG A 67 21.22 -24.89 -4.20
CA ARG A 67 20.71 -23.51 -4.17
C ARG A 67 19.93 -23.30 -2.89
N ARG A 68 20.25 -22.25 -2.13
CA ARG A 68 19.45 -21.82 -0.98
C ARG A 68 19.04 -20.36 -1.17
N GLU A 69 17.73 -20.10 -1.16
CA GLU A 69 17.17 -18.76 -1.03
C GLU A 69 17.42 -18.26 0.40
N LYS A 70 18.04 -17.09 0.53
CA LYS A 70 18.48 -16.57 1.83
C LYS A 70 17.83 -15.24 2.24
N SER A 71 17.27 -14.45 1.33
CA SER A 71 16.38 -13.35 1.71
C SER A 71 15.26 -13.14 0.70
N SER A 72 14.07 -12.87 1.22
CA SER A 72 12.96 -12.30 0.47
C SER A 72 12.91 -10.82 0.83
N ASP A 73 13.28 -9.96 -0.10
CA ASP A 73 13.27 -8.52 0.11
C ASP A 73 11.90 -7.98 -0.31
N MET A 74 11.19 -7.34 0.61
CA MET A 74 9.94 -6.65 0.30
C MET A 74 10.23 -5.20 -0.07
N ALA A 75 9.80 -4.78 -1.26
CA ALA A 75 9.97 -3.42 -1.75
C ALA A 75 8.62 -2.74 -2.01
N VAL A 76 8.59 -1.44 -1.80
CA VAL A 76 7.45 -0.59 -2.17
C VAL A 76 7.84 0.24 -3.38
N PRO A 77 7.10 0.18 -4.50
CA PRO A 77 7.39 1.01 -5.66
C PRO A 77 7.26 2.49 -5.29
N THR A 78 8.10 3.33 -5.89
CA THR A 78 8.07 4.79 -5.69
C THR A 78 7.85 5.47 -7.03
N LEU A 79 6.93 6.43 -7.09
CA LEU A 79 6.68 7.28 -8.24
C LEU A 79 7.60 8.50 -8.20
N THR A 80 8.05 8.94 -9.37
CA THR A 80 8.80 10.20 -9.53
C THR A 80 7.90 11.20 -10.26
N ALA A 81 7.46 12.24 -9.54
CA ALA A 81 6.66 13.31 -10.10
C ALA A 81 7.55 14.31 -10.88
N PRO A 82 6.95 15.14 -11.78
CA PRO A 82 7.65 16.27 -12.37
C PRO A 82 8.33 17.13 -11.29
N GLY A 83 9.60 17.46 -11.51
CA GLY A 83 10.44 18.15 -10.51
C GLY A 83 11.17 17.24 -9.52
N GLY A 84 11.19 15.92 -9.74
CA GLY A 84 12.03 14.97 -8.99
C GLY A 84 11.49 14.55 -7.61
N ARG A 85 10.28 15.01 -7.27
CA ARG A 85 9.63 14.66 -6.01
C ARG A 85 9.22 13.19 -6.04
N ARG A 86 9.53 12.45 -4.98
CA ARG A 86 9.15 11.05 -4.82
C ARG A 86 7.83 10.91 -4.07
N ALA A 87 7.00 9.96 -4.49
CA ALA A 87 5.73 9.64 -3.85
C ALA A 87 5.51 8.13 -3.80
N LEU A 88 4.79 7.65 -2.78
CA LEU A 88 4.32 6.28 -2.75
C LEU A 88 2.98 6.18 -3.47
N PRO A 89 2.77 5.18 -4.35
CA PRO A 89 1.45 4.88 -4.86
C PRO A 89 0.58 4.35 -3.71
N ALA A 90 -0.64 4.86 -3.61
CA ALA A 90 -1.64 4.43 -2.64
C ALA A 90 -3.00 4.32 -3.34
N PHE A 91 -3.79 3.33 -2.95
CA PHE A 91 -5.12 3.08 -3.50
C PHE A 91 -6.15 3.06 -2.38
N THR A 92 -7.40 3.34 -2.71
CA THR A 92 -8.51 3.43 -1.74
C THR A 92 -9.43 2.20 -1.78
N SER A 93 -9.28 1.33 -2.78
CA SER A 93 -10.04 0.09 -2.93
C SER A 93 -9.35 -0.88 -3.90
N LEU A 94 -9.78 -2.16 -3.88
CA LEU A 94 -9.41 -3.18 -4.86
C LEU A 94 -10.31 -3.17 -6.11
N ASP A 95 -11.47 -2.52 -6.07
CA ASP A 95 -12.48 -2.57 -7.15
C ASP A 95 -11.95 -2.07 -8.51
N SER A 96 -10.91 -1.24 -8.50
CA SER A 96 -10.34 -0.60 -9.69
C SER A 96 -8.93 -1.09 -10.07
N LEU A 97 -8.43 -2.14 -9.41
CA LEU A 97 -7.09 -2.72 -9.63
C LEU A 97 -7.14 -3.96 -10.52
#